data_AF-A0A933CNV8-F1
#
_entry.id   AF-A0A933CNV8-F1
#
_cell.length_a   1.000
_cell.length_b   1.000
_cell.length_c   1.000
_cell.angle_alpha   90.00
_cell.angle_beta   90.00
_cell.angle_gamma   90.00
#
_symmetry.space_group_name_H-M   'P 1'
#
loop_
_entity.id
_entity.type
_entity.pdbx_description
1 polymer ?
#
loop_
_entity_poly.entity_id
_entity_poly.type
_entity_poly.pdbx_seq_one_letter_code
_entity_poly.pdbx_strand_id
1 'polypeptide(L)' 'MPQCFHLDADGRRCPEEAEDGQAFCLWHEAASGLRPPLVEAGVARRLFRLAALILLALFLVPLLVQGYRVLRALVN' A
#
# COMPACT_ATOMS: atom_id res chain seq x y z
N MET A 1 -34.82 4.52 -7.19
CA MET A 1 -33.66 5.42 -7.13
C MET A 1 -32.51 4.74 -6.40
N PRO A 2 -31.24 4.92 -6.81
CA PRO A 2 -30.09 4.43 -6.06
C PRO A 2 -30.00 5.16 -4.70
N GLN A 3 -29.76 4.43 -3.62
CA GLN A 3 -29.65 4.98 -2.26
C GLN A 3 -28.18 5.15 -1.89
N CYS A 4 -27.87 6.18 -1.10
CA CYS A 4 -26.54 6.40 -0.57
C CYS A 4 -26.04 5.19 0.27
N PHE A 5 -24.82 4.74 0.03
CA PHE A 5 -24.21 3.63 0.78
C PHE A 5 -23.52 4.04 2.10
N HIS A 6 -23.65 5.29 2.54
CA HIS A 6 -23.10 5.72 3.82
C HIS A 6 -23.86 5.08 4.99
N LEU A 7 -23.09 4.59 5.98
CA LEU A 7 -23.59 4.10 7.27
C LEU A 7 -23.05 5.01 8.37
N ASP A 8 -23.94 5.46 9.26
CA ASP A 8 -23.53 6.18 10.46
C ASP A 8 -22.86 5.26 11.50
N ALA A 9 -22.41 5.84 12.62
CA ALA A 9 -21.77 5.09 13.69
C ALA A 9 -22.69 4.03 14.35
N ASP A 10 -24.00 4.18 14.21
CA ASP A 10 -25.02 3.26 14.71
C ASP A 10 -25.45 2.23 13.63
N GLY A 11 -24.82 2.25 12.45
CA GLY A 11 -25.10 1.34 11.33
C GLY A 11 -26.38 1.67 10.55
N ARG A 12 -26.94 2.87 10.71
CA ARG A 12 -28.11 3.33 9.96
C ARG A 12 -27.69 3.87 8.60
N ARG A 13 -28.47 3.53 7.57
CA ARG A 13 -28.23 3.99 6.20
C ARG A 13 -28.69 5.43 6.02
N CYS A 14 -27.88 6.22 5.33
CA CYS A 14 -28.26 7.56 4.91
C CYS A 14 -29.57 7.53 4.10
N PRO A 15 -30.56 8.38 4.43
CA PRO A 15 -31.86 8.39 3.74
C PRO A 15 -31.82 9.10 2.38
N GLU A 16 -30.70 9.76 2.04
CA GLU A 16 -30.56 10.51 0.80
C GLU A 16 -30.31 9.61 -0.41
N GLU A 17 -30.77 10.08 -1.56
CA GLU A 17 -30.51 9.43 -2.84
C GLU A 17 -29.04 9.61 -3.23
N ALA A 18 -28.45 8.55 -3.78
CA ALA A 18 -27.12 8.65 -4.35
C ALA A 18 -27.20 9.48 -5.64
N GLU A 19 -26.14 10.23 -5.93
CA GLU A 19 -26.05 10.98 -7.18
C GLU A 19 -25.97 10.03 -8.38
N ASP A 20 -26.47 10.44 -9.55
CA ASP A 20 -26.51 9.59 -10.73
C ASP A 20 -25.12 9.08 -11.12
N GLY A 21 -24.94 7.76 -11.09
CA GLY A 21 -23.66 7.11 -11.36
C GLY A 21 -22.68 7.09 -10.18
N GLN A 22 -23.07 7.59 -9.01
CA GLN A 22 -22.27 7.55 -7.78
C GLN A 22 -22.86 6.58 -6.74
N ALA A 23 -22.01 6.19 -5.78
CA ALA A 23 -22.35 5.31 -4.67
C ALA A 23 -22.84 6.08 -3.42
N PHE A 24 -22.64 7.40 -3.40
CA PHE A 24 -22.89 8.25 -2.24
C PHE A 24 -23.69 9.50 -2.64
N CYS A 25 -24.29 10.17 -1.67
CA CYS A 25 -24.94 11.47 -1.86
C CYS A 25 -23.90 12.60 -1.77
N LEU A 26 -24.29 13.82 -2.15
CA LEU A 26 -23.44 15.02 -2.09
C LEU A 26 -22.83 15.29 -0.72
N TRP A 27 -23.50 14.89 0.36
CA TRP A 27 -23.01 15.05 1.73
C TRP A 27 -22.00 13.99 2.16
N HIS A 28 -22.10 12.80 1.58
CA HIS A 28 -21.25 11.66 1.90
C HIS A 28 -20.26 11.38 0.77
N GLU A 29 -19.83 12.45 0.09
CA GLU A 29 -18.95 12.40 -1.07
C GLU A 29 -17.86 11.35 -0.86
N ALA A 30 -17.76 10.45 -1.84
CA ALA A 30 -16.84 9.35 -1.74
C ALA A 30 -15.43 9.93 -1.54
N ALA A 31 -14.79 9.60 -0.43
CA ALA A 31 -13.34 9.73 -0.31
C ALA A 31 -12.57 8.86 -1.34
N SER A 32 -13.23 8.35 -2.38
CA SER A 32 -12.63 7.72 -3.56
C SER A 32 -12.04 8.73 -4.55
N GLY A 33 -12.00 10.03 -4.22
CA GLY A 33 -11.05 10.99 -4.80
C GLY A 33 -9.57 10.63 -4.57
N LEU A 34 -9.28 9.59 -3.78
CA LEU A 34 -7.96 8.94 -3.71
C LEU A 34 -7.68 8.08 -4.95
N ARG A 35 -7.66 8.72 -6.13
CA ARG A 35 -6.79 8.27 -7.21
C ARG A 35 -5.47 9.02 -6.97
N PRO A 36 -4.51 8.48 -6.19
CA PRO A 36 -3.22 9.12 -6.08
C PRO A 36 -2.68 9.29 -7.50
N PRO A 37 -2.07 10.43 -7.86
CA PRO A 37 -1.53 10.63 -9.19
C PRO A 37 -0.61 9.45 -9.48
N LEU A 38 -0.99 8.65 -10.49
CA LEU A 38 -0.30 7.40 -10.87
C LEU A 38 1.21 7.60 -11.08
N VAL A 39 1.62 8.85 -11.32
CA VAL A 39 3.00 9.31 -11.47
C VAL A 39 3.80 9.24 -10.15
N GLU A 40 3.23 9.65 -9.01
CA GLU A 40 3.94 9.63 -7.72
C GLU A 40 4.03 8.22 -7.12
N ALA A 41 3.00 7.39 -7.34
CA ALA A 41 3.02 5.98 -6.94
C ALA A 41 4.13 5.20 -7.65
N GLY A 42 4.48 5.57 -8.89
CA GLY A 42 5.55 4.93 -9.65
C GLY A 42 6.95 5.21 -9.08
N VAL A 43 7.21 6.45 -8.67
CA VAL A 43 8.51 6.86 -8.11
C VAL A 43 8.68 6.31 -6.71
N ALA A 44 7.67 6.48 -5.84
CA ALA A 44 7.70 5.94 -4.48
C ALA A 44 7.92 4.42 -4.48
N ARG A 45 7.21 3.68 -5.35
CA ARG A 45 7.36 2.22 -5.45
C ARG A 45 8.75 1.80 -5.92
N ARG A 46 9.39 2.57 -6.81
CA ARG A 46 10.79 2.32 -7.21
C ARG A 46 11.75 2.59 -6.04
N LEU A 47 11.58 3.68 -5.32
CA LEU A 47 12.39 4.01 -4.14
C LEU A 47 12.27 2.95 -3.05
N PHE A 48 11.05 2.48 -2.74
CA PHE A 48 10.83 1.39 -1.79
C PHE A 48 11.51 0.09 -2.21
N ARG A 49 11.44 -0.28 -3.51
CA ARG A 49 12.16 -1.46 -4.02
C ARG A 49 13.67 -1.30 -3.88
N LEU A 50 14.21 -0.12 -4.17
CA LEU A 50 15.64 0.16 -4.07
C LEU A 50 16.11 0.11 -2.61
N ALA A 51 15.35 0.72 -1.70
CA ALA A 51 15.60 0.64 -0.26
C ALA A 51 15.54 -0.81 0.25
N ALA A 52 14.56 -1.60 -0.18
CA ALA A 52 14.44 -3.01 0.18
C ALA A 52 15.64 -3.83 -0.32
N LEU A 53 16.14 -3.57 -1.53
CA LEU A 53 17.33 -4.23 -2.06
C LEU A 53 18.60 -3.84 -1.29
N ILE A 54 18.74 -2.57 -0.90
CA ILE A 54 19.86 -2.11 -0.07
C ILE A 54 19.83 -2.80 1.28
N LEU A 55 18.68 -2.81 1.96
CA LEU A 55 18.52 -3.50 3.24
C LEU A 55 18.81 -4.99 3.10
N LEU A 56 18.28 -5.66 2.07
CA LEU A 56 18.57 -7.06 1.80
C LEU A 56 20.07 -7.30 1.61
N ALA A 57 20.76 -6.47 0.83
CA ALA A 57 22.19 -6.59 0.60
C ALA A 57 23.00 -6.39 1.91
N LEU A 58 22.61 -5.42 2.74
CA LEU A 58 23.26 -5.16 4.04
C LEU A 58 23.20 -6.35 4.98
N PHE A 59 22.14 -7.16 4.94
CA PHE A 59 22.04 -8.38 5.74
C PHE A 59 22.66 -9.61 5.04
N LEU A 60 22.44 -9.76 3.74
CA LEU A 60 22.84 -10.96 3.00
C LEU A 60 24.35 -11.03 2.78
N VAL A 61 25.00 -9.91 2.45
CA VAL A 61 26.45 -9.87 2.19
C VAL A 61 27.28 -10.29 3.41
N PRO A 62 27.10 -9.72 4.62
CA PRO A 62 27.89 -10.15 5.78
C PRO A 62 27.61 -11.60 6.16
N LEU A 63 26.38 -12.08 5.99
CA LEU A 63 26.02 -13.47 6.25
C LEU A 63 26.76 -14.43 5.31
N LEU A 64 26.79 -14.12 4.01
CA LEU A 64 27.52 -14.89 3.01
C LEU A 64 29.03 -14.86 3.27
N VAL A 65 29.59 -13.71 3.63
CA VAL A 65 31.02 -13.57 3.97
C VAL A 65 31.37 -14.40 5.21
N GLN A 66 30.56 -14.37 6.26
CA GLN A 66 30.77 -15.19 7.45
C GLN A 66 30.66 -16.67 7.13
N GLY A 67 29.61 -17.09 6.42
CA GLY A 67 29.43 -18.48 6.01
C GLY A 67 30.60 -18.98 5.16
N TYR A 68 31.06 -18.18 4.21
CA TYR A 68 32.23 -18.50 3.39
C TYR A 68 33.51 -18.63 4.22
N ARG A 69 33.74 -17.73 5.18
CA ARG A 69 34.90 -17.81 6.08
C ARG A 69 34.88 -19.08 6.92
N VAL A 70 33.73 -19.44 7.47
CA VAL A 70 33.56 -20.68 8.25
C VAL A 70 33.79 -21.91 7.38
N LEU A 71 33.17 -21.96 6.20
CA LEU A 71 33.35 -23.08 5.26
C LEU A 71 34.82 -23.23 4.87
N ARG A 72 35.49 -22.12 4.56
CA ARG A 72 36.92 -22.11 4.23
C ARG A 72 37.78 -22.59 5.39
N ALA A 73 37.44 -22.25 6.62
CA ALA A 73 38.17 -22.71 7.81
C ALA A 73 37.92 -24.20 8.15
N LEU A 74 36.83 -24.79 7.67
CA LEU A 74 36.56 -26.22 7.81
C LEU A 74 37.20 -27.07 6.72
N VAL A 75 37.42 -26.48 5.54
CA VAL A 75 38.01 -27.17 4.37
C VAL A 75 39.54 -27.10 4.38
N ASN A 76 40.14 -26.09 5.02
CA ASN A 76 41.57 -25.99 5.30
C ASN A 76 41.92 -26.65 6.63
#